data_AF-A0A2U2J0Z0-F1
#
_entry.id   AF-A0A2U2J0Z0-F1
#
_cell.length_a   1.000
_cell.length_b   1.000
_cell.length_c   1.000
_cell.angle_alpha   90.00
_cell.angle_beta   90.00
_cell.angle_gamma   90.00
#
_symmetry.space_group_name_H-M   'P 1'
#
loop_
_entity.id
_entity.type
_entity.pdbx_description
1 polymer ?
#
loop_
_entity_poly.entity_id
_entity_poly.type
_entity_poly.pdbx_seq_one_letter_code
_entity_poly.pdbx_strand_id
1 'polypeptide(L)'
;MCAPRRLFGGSNAVSACVDRDMFIRALVLHGISPALDMEPAEMDMLLEDGSELPDRVEESSAARSTSVGPATPVFNRLKTRLLFTATFVDEFGVGVSHIFFATVARDEDEVRNKLTSRVGARVSYMATVDIGFDPSEPVALSLLSDAMAEMLRQIEDAPTSPLSDGFSLLVEHRFDA
;
A
#
# COMPACT_ATOMS: atom_id res chain seq x y z
N MET A 1 -12.10 12.81 19.47
CA MET A 1 -11.48 14.12 19.18
C MET A 1 -11.26 15.00 20.41
N CYS A 2 -12.11 14.96 21.44
CA CYS A 2 -11.98 15.85 22.61
C CYS A 2 -11.29 15.24 23.85
N ALA A 3 -10.88 13.97 23.80
CA ALA A 3 -10.12 13.36 24.89
C ALA A 3 -8.63 13.74 24.78
N PRO A 4 -7.95 14.08 25.88
CA PRO A 4 -6.50 14.24 25.93
C PRO A 4 -5.80 13.01 25.36
N ARG A 5 -4.86 13.19 24.43
CA ARG A 5 -4.02 12.10 23.92
C ARG A 5 -2.56 12.38 24.22
N ARG A 6 -1.80 11.33 24.56
CA ARG A 6 -0.36 11.46 24.84
C ARG A 6 0.40 12.01 23.62
N LEU A 7 -0.08 11.71 22.41
CA LEU A 7 0.43 12.25 21.15
C LEU A 7 0.45 13.80 21.10
N PHE A 8 -0.54 14.45 21.72
CA PHE A 8 -0.64 15.92 21.76
C PHE A 8 -0.13 16.51 23.09
N GLY A 9 0.75 15.78 23.79
CA GLY A 9 1.26 16.20 25.10
C GLY A 9 0.16 16.39 26.15
N GLY A 10 -0.97 15.69 26.02
CA GLY A 10 -2.13 15.83 26.91
C GLY A 10 -3.11 16.93 26.53
N SER A 11 -2.90 17.65 25.43
CA SER A 11 -3.89 18.59 24.88
C SER A 11 -4.94 17.86 24.02
N ASN A 12 -6.08 18.52 23.76
CA ASN A 12 -7.04 17.99 22.80
C ASN A 12 -6.55 18.28 21.36
N ALA A 13 -7.00 17.46 20.41
CA ALA A 13 -6.52 17.50 19.03
C ALA A 13 -6.77 18.85 18.33
N VAL A 14 -7.90 19.49 18.65
CA VAL A 14 -8.30 20.76 18.01
C VAL A 14 -7.37 21.91 18.43
N SER A 15 -7.03 21.99 19.71
CA SER A 15 -6.10 23.01 20.22
C SER A 15 -4.65 22.73 19.84
N ALA A 16 -4.25 21.46 19.75
CA ALA A 16 -2.87 21.08 19.44
C ALA A 16 -2.54 21.35 17.97
N CYS A 17 -3.45 21.05 17.04
CA CYS A 17 -3.25 21.24 15.60
C CYS A 17 -3.21 22.70 15.11
N VAL A 18 -3.25 23.68 16.02
CA VAL A 18 -2.91 25.08 15.71
C VAL A 18 -1.39 25.23 15.54
N ASP A 19 -0.61 24.41 16.24
CA ASP A 19 0.82 24.31 16.07
C ASP A 19 1.15 23.46 14.83
N ARG A 20 2.16 23.90 14.06
CA ARG A 20 2.51 23.29 12.77
C ARG A 20 3.00 21.85 12.94
N ASP A 21 3.79 21.58 13.96
CA ASP A 21 4.39 20.26 14.15
C ASP A 21 3.31 19.28 14.62
N MET A 22 2.43 19.73 15.52
CA MET A 22 1.27 18.94 15.98
C MET A 22 0.25 18.67 14.87
N PHE A 23 0.06 19.62 13.95
CA PHE A 23 -0.79 19.43 12.77
C PHE A 23 -0.23 18.34 11.84
N ILE A 24 1.08 18.35 11.58
CA ILE A 24 1.75 17.34 10.75
C ILE A 24 1.64 15.96 11.41
N ARG A 25 1.87 15.87 12.73
CA ARG A 25 1.69 14.63 13.49
C ARG A 25 0.26 14.07 13.38
N ALA A 26 -0.76 14.93 13.46
CA ALA A 26 -2.17 14.52 13.30
C ALA A 26 -2.48 14.05 11.87
N LEU A 27 -1.89 14.67 10.86
CA LEU A 27 -2.04 14.29 9.45
C LEU A 27 -1.46 12.89 9.19
N VAL A 28 -0.26 12.62 9.72
CA VAL A 28 0.40 11.30 9.63
C VAL A 28 -0.43 10.23 10.36
N LEU A 29 -0.95 10.55 11.55
CA LEU A 29 -1.83 9.64 12.29
C LEU A 29 -3.14 9.31 11.53
N HIS A 30 -3.69 10.24 10.75
CA HIS A 30 -4.89 9.95 9.96
C HIS A 30 -4.62 9.04 8.75
N GLY A 31 -3.39 9.02 8.23
CA GLY A 31 -2.96 8.09 7.18
C GLY A 31 -2.61 6.69 7.69
N ILE A 32 -2.39 6.52 9.00
CA ILE A 32 -2.10 5.25 9.67
C ILE A 32 -3.30 4.94 10.55
N SER A 33 -4.25 4.15 10.04
CA SER A 33 -5.49 3.65 10.69
C SER A 33 -5.80 4.19 12.11
N PRO A 34 -6.98 4.81 12.35
CA PRO A 34 -7.30 5.68 13.50
C PRO A 34 -7.26 5.06 14.92
N ALA A 35 -6.80 3.82 15.07
CA ALA A 35 -6.80 3.04 16.31
C ALA A 35 -5.46 3.01 17.08
N LEU A 36 -4.35 3.53 16.54
CA LEU A 36 -3.04 3.44 17.21
C LEU A 36 -2.72 4.73 17.99
N ASP A 37 -2.67 4.63 19.32
CA ASP A 37 -2.13 5.66 20.21
C ASP A 37 -0.60 5.59 20.17
N MET A 38 -0.03 6.01 19.04
CA MET A 38 1.41 5.95 18.75
C MET A 38 2.21 6.85 19.70
N GLU A 39 3.37 6.39 20.18
CA GLU A 39 4.18 7.17 21.12
C GLU A 39 4.89 8.34 20.43
N PRO A 40 5.00 9.53 21.07
CA PRO A 40 5.59 10.72 20.45
C PRO A 40 7.01 10.51 19.92
N ALA A 41 7.82 9.68 20.59
CA ALA A 41 9.19 9.39 20.16
C ALA A 41 9.25 8.62 18.84
N GLU A 42 8.28 7.72 18.59
CA GLU A 42 8.18 6.98 17.33
C GLU A 42 7.77 7.92 16.18
N MET A 43 6.92 8.91 16.47
CA MET A 43 6.53 9.95 15.53
C MET A 43 7.69 10.90 15.19
N ASP A 44 8.54 11.23 16.17
CA ASP A 44 9.68 12.13 15.94
C ASP A 44 10.76 11.46 15.06
N MET A 45 11.01 10.17 15.24
CA MET A 45 11.88 9.39 14.34
C MET A 45 11.36 9.38 12.89
N LEU A 46 10.04 9.27 12.70
CA LEU A 46 9.41 9.35 11.37
C LEU A 46 9.59 10.72 10.69
N LEU A 47 9.67 11.80 11.47
CA LEU A 47 9.84 13.17 10.95
C LEU A 47 11.31 13.51 10.66
N GLU A 48 12.24 12.94 11.42
CA GLU A 48 13.68 13.17 11.25
C GLU A 48 14.24 12.50 9.97
N ASP A 49 13.77 11.29 9.62
CA ASP A 49 14.18 10.53 8.42
C ASP A 49 13.81 11.22 7.08
N GLY A 50 12.94 12.23 7.10
CA GLY A 50 12.54 13.01 5.92
C GLY A 50 13.39 14.24 5.62
N SER A 51 14.40 14.54 6.44
CA SER A 51 15.14 15.81 6.38
C SER A 51 16.42 15.81 5.53
N GLU A 52 16.85 14.67 5.00
CA GLU A 52 18.00 14.59 4.09
C GLU A 52 17.57 14.55 2.62
N LEU A 53 17.35 15.73 2.03
CA LEU A 53 17.37 15.92 0.58
C LEU A 53 18.82 16.25 0.17
N PRO A 54 19.58 15.37 -0.49
CA PRO A 54 20.86 15.75 -1.05
C PRO A 54 20.66 16.54 -2.37
N ASP A 55 21.10 17.78 -2.34
CA ASP A 55 21.40 18.58 -3.53
C ASP A 55 22.46 17.88 -4.41
N ARG A 56 22.08 17.60 -5.66
CA ARG A 56 22.87 17.71 -6.92
C ARG A 56 24.33 17.16 -7.05
N VAL A 57 24.45 16.24 -8.02
CA VAL A 57 25.54 15.95 -9.03
C VAL A 57 26.97 15.57 -8.56
N GLU A 58 27.44 14.36 -8.91
CA GLU A 58 28.60 14.06 -9.82
C GLU A 58 29.07 12.58 -9.76
N GLU A 59 29.86 12.20 -10.77
CA GLU A 59 30.17 10.87 -11.29
C GLU A 59 31.18 10.01 -10.49
N SER A 60 31.10 8.69 -10.75
CA SER A 60 32.22 7.74 -10.96
C SER A 60 32.89 7.01 -9.79
N SER A 61 33.16 5.72 -10.08
CA SER A 61 34.27 4.85 -9.63
C SER A 61 34.10 3.91 -8.41
N ALA A 62 33.79 2.65 -8.74
CA ALA A 62 34.39 1.37 -8.32
C ALA A 62 34.93 1.12 -6.86
N ALA A 63 34.40 0.01 -6.32
CA ALA A 63 35.05 -1.05 -5.52
C ALA A 63 35.35 -0.85 -4.02
N ARG A 64 34.61 -1.57 -3.16
CA ARG A 64 35.08 -2.79 -2.44
C ARG A 64 34.05 -3.31 -1.42
N SER A 65 33.83 -4.62 -1.44
CA SER A 65 33.13 -5.37 -0.40
C SER A 65 33.94 -5.43 0.90
N THR A 66 33.28 -5.27 2.05
CA THR A 66 33.59 -6.05 3.27
C THR A 66 32.32 -6.27 4.09
N SER A 67 32.16 -7.50 4.56
CA SER A 67 31.01 -8.06 5.28
C SER A 67 31.15 -7.92 6.80
N VAL A 68 30.12 -7.46 7.52
CA VAL A 68 29.93 -7.69 8.97
C VAL A 68 28.43 -7.71 9.35
N GLY A 69 27.93 -8.86 9.82
CA GLY A 69 26.86 -9.03 10.84
C GLY A 69 25.38 -8.76 10.48
N PRO A 70 24.40 -9.54 10.99
CA PRO A 70 22.99 -9.40 10.64
C PRO A 70 22.34 -8.28 11.47
N ALA A 71 22.32 -7.08 10.92
CA ALA A 71 21.35 -6.08 11.33
C ALA A 71 20.01 -6.46 10.70
N THR A 72 19.05 -6.86 11.53
CA THR A 72 17.63 -6.94 11.15
C THR A 72 17.21 -5.58 10.58
N PRO A 73 16.84 -5.48 9.29
CA PRO A 73 16.44 -4.21 8.71
C PRO A 73 14.97 -3.99 9.04
N VAL A 74 14.72 -3.31 10.14
CA VAL A 74 13.38 -2.89 10.55
C VAL A 74 13.15 -1.49 9.97
N PHE A 75 12.32 -1.45 8.91
CA PHE A 75 11.66 -0.30 8.31
C PHE A 75 12.51 0.77 7.61
N ASN A 76 13.19 0.38 6.53
CA ASN A 76 13.37 1.29 5.41
C ASN A 76 12.29 1.00 4.34
N ARG A 77 11.03 1.36 4.61
CA ARG A 77 9.98 1.45 3.57
C ARG A 77 10.25 2.70 2.71
N LEU A 78 11.38 2.71 2.01
CA LEU A 78 11.44 3.35 0.70
C LEU A 78 10.23 2.84 -0.09
N LYS A 79 9.64 3.66 -0.97
CA LYS A 79 8.46 3.36 -1.80
C LYS A 79 8.72 2.19 -2.76
N THR A 80 8.98 1.01 -2.21
CA THR A 80 9.17 -0.23 -2.92
C THR A 80 7.81 -0.57 -3.48
N ARG A 81 7.79 -0.79 -4.79
CA ARG A 81 6.61 -1.32 -5.43
C ARG A 81 6.29 -2.67 -4.80
N LEU A 82 5.03 -2.90 -4.48
CA LEU A 82 4.51 -4.14 -3.93
C LEU A 82 3.42 -4.66 -4.87
N LEU A 83 3.18 -5.97 -4.83
CA LEU A 83 1.99 -6.53 -5.43
C LEU A 83 0.77 -6.12 -4.59
N PHE A 84 -0.26 -5.62 -5.25
CA PHE A 84 -1.57 -5.40 -4.68
C PHE A 84 -2.58 -6.24 -5.44
N THR A 85 -3.54 -6.77 -4.70
CA THR A 85 -4.72 -7.44 -5.26
C THR A 85 -5.96 -6.66 -4.87
N ALA A 86 -6.98 -6.72 -5.72
CA ALA A 86 -8.27 -6.15 -5.43
C ALA A 86 -9.37 -7.07 -5.92
N THR A 87 -10.36 -7.32 -5.07
CA THR A 87 -11.49 -8.19 -5.39
C THR A 87 -12.81 -7.47 -5.17
N PHE A 88 -13.77 -7.80 -6.02
CA PHE A 88 -15.12 -7.25 -5.94
C PHE A 88 -16.12 -8.29 -6.44
N VAL A 89 -17.22 -8.40 -5.71
CA VAL A 89 -18.34 -9.27 -6.04
C VAL A 89 -19.60 -8.40 -6.03
N ASP A 90 -20.29 -8.34 -7.17
CA ASP A 90 -21.59 -7.71 -7.30
C ASP A 90 -22.66 -8.79 -7.49
N GLU A 91 -23.60 -8.85 -6.56
CA GLU A 91 -24.76 -9.74 -6.62
C GLU A 91 -26.07 -8.96 -6.87
N PHE A 92 -26.00 -7.67 -7.18
CA PHE A 92 -27.21 -6.84 -7.33
C PHE A 92 -27.78 -6.86 -8.75
N GLY A 93 -29.01 -7.38 -8.91
CA GLY A 93 -29.83 -7.25 -10.11
C GLY A 93 -30.10 -8.56 -10.84
N VAL A 94 -29.84 -8.56 -12.15
CA VAL A 94 -30.16 -9.66 -13.11
C VAL A 94 -28.94 -10.56 -13.36
N GLY A 95 -27.88 -10.42 -12.56
CA GLY A 95 -26.64 -11.12 -12.80
C GLY A 95 -25.64 -11.00 -11.66
N VAL A 96 -24.56 -11.77 -11.75
CA VAL A 96 -23.45 -11.77 -10.80
C VAL A 96 -22.18 -11.37 -11.53
N SER A 97 -21.40 -10.47 -10.95
CA SER A 97 -20.09 -10.07 -11.46
C SER A 97 -19.02 -10.31 -10.41
N HIS A 98 -18.00 -11.09 -10.76
CA HIS A 98 -16.81 -11.28 -9.95
C HIS A 98 -15.63 -10.62 -10.65
N ILE A 99 -14.86 -9.84 -9.93
CA ILE A 99 -13.69 -9.15 -10.43
C ILE A 99 -12.51 -9.47 -9.53
N PHE A 100 -11.41 -9.90 -10.16
CA PHE A 100 -10.09 -9.97 -9.56
C PHE A 100 -9.15 -9.06 -10.33
N PHE A 101 -8.44 -8.19 -9.62
CA PHE A 101 -7.44 -7.29 -10.16
C PHE A 101 -6.14 -7.48 -9.40
N ALA A 102 -5.02 -7.46 -10.11
CA ALA A 102 -3.70 -7.43 -9.50
C ALA A 102 -2.81 -6.43 -10.24
N THR A 103 -2.03 -5.66 -9.50
CA THR A 103 -1.04 -4.75 -10.08
C THR A 103 0.08 -4.50 -9.11
N VAL A 104 1.21 -4.08 -9.64
CA VAL A 104 2.33 -3.61 -8.85
C VAL A 104 2.24 -2.09 -8.70
N ALA A 105 2.23 -1.62 -7.46
CA ALA A 105 1.98 -0.22 -7.10
C ALA A 105 2.77 0.19 -5.85
N ARG A 106 2.84 1.50 -5.58
CA ARG A 106 3.50 2.04 -4.37
C ARG A 106 2.58 2.12 -3.17
N ASP A 107 1.30 2.31 -3.42
CA ASP A 107 0.26 2.56 -2.43
C ASP A 107 -1.11 2.17 -3.00
N GLU A 108 -2.11 2.12 -2.12
CA GLU A 108 -3.49 1.79 -2.49
C GLU A 108 -4.10 2.83 -3.43
N ASP A 109 -3.75 4.12 -3.30
CA ASP A 109 -4.28 5.18 -4.18
C ASP A 109 -3.91 4.94 -5.65
N GLU A 110 -2.67 4.53 -5.93
CA GLU A 110 -2.24 4.13 -7.27
C GLU A 110 -3.05 2.94 -7.79
N VAL A 111 -3.34 1.95 -6.93
CA VAL A 111 -4.18 0.77 -7.27
C VAL A 111 -5.61 1.21 -7.61
N ARG A 112 -6.23 2.04 -6.77
CA ARG A 112 -7.59 2.57 -6.96
C ARG A 112 -7.68 3.40 -8.23
N ASN A 113 -6.68 4.21 -8.55
CA ASN A 113 -6.64 4.97 -9.80
C ASN A 113 -6.58 4.05 -11.03
N LYS A 114 -5.70 3.04 -11.00
CA LYS A 114 -5.60 2.02 -12.06
C LYS A 114 -6.91 1.24 -12.21
N LEU A 115 -7.51 0.81 -11.11
CA LEU A 115 -8.76 0.06 -11.12
C LEU A 115 -9.92 0.91 -11.65
N THR A 116 -10.05 2.16 -11.20
CA THR A 116 -11.05 3.13 -11.68
C THR A 116 -11.01 3.30 -13.20
N SER A 117 -9.80 3.36 -13.77
CA SER A 117 -9.62 3.51 -15.22
C SER A 117 -10.12 2.30 -16.03
N ARG A 118 -10.25 1.12 -15.41
CA ARG A 118 -10.62 -0.13 -16.09
C ARG A 118 -12.07 -0.54 -15.85
N VAL A 119 -12.54 -0.46 -14.60
CA VAL A 119 -13.86 -0.97 -14.19
C VAL A 119 -14.80 0.12 -13.68
N GLY A 120 -14.35 1.38 -13.70
CA GLY A 120 -15.12 2.53 -13.27
C GLY A 120 -15.04 2.80 -11.76
N ALA A 121 -15.45 4.02 -11.38
CA ALA A 121 -15.27 4.55 -10.03
C ALA A 121 -16.06 3.80 -8.96
N ARG A 122 -17.28 3.33 -9.27
CA ARG A 122 -18.12 2.63 -8.29
C ARG A 122 -17.48 1.31 -7.85
N VAL A 123 -17.14 0.46 -8.82
CA VAL A 123 -16.49 -0.84 -8.56
C VAL A 123 -15.16 -0.63 -7.87
N SER A 124 -14.35 0.32 -8.38
CA SER A 124 -13.07 0.65 -7.79
C SER A 124 -13.18 1.10 -6.34
N TYR A 125 -14.21 1.86 -5.97
CA TYR A 125 -14.43 2.30 -4.59
C TYR A 125 -14.90 1.15 -3.68
N MET A 126 -15.72 0.23 -4.19
CA MET A 126 -16.29 -0.86 -3.42
C MET A 126 -15.38 -2.09 -3.30
N ALA A 127 -14.37 -2.23 -4.15
CA ALA A 127 -13.45 -3.35 -4.12
C ALA A 127 -12.68 -3.42 -2.79
N THR A 128 -12.43 -4.63 -2.30
CA THR A 128 -11.46 -4.85 -1.23
C THR A 128 -10.07 -4.80 -1.87
N VAL A 129 -9.12 -4.09 -1.27
CA VAL A 129 -7.74 -4.01 -1.76
C VAL A 129 -6.82 -4.51 -0.66
N ASP A 130 -5.94 -5.44 -1.02
CA ASP A 130 -4.98 -6.06 -0.12
C ASP A 130 -3.57 -5.99 -0.71
N ILE A 131 -2.57 -5.97 0.17
CA ILE A 131 -1.16 -6.11 -0.21
C ILE A 131 -0.86 -7.60 -0.33
N GLY A 132 -0.20 -8.00 -1.43
CA GLY A 132 0.17 -9.38 -1.71
C GLY A 132 -0.94 -10.15 -2.42
N PHE A 133 -0.74 -11.46 -2.55
CA PHE A 133 -1.68 -12.38 -3.17
C PHE A 133 -2.04 -13.53 -2.23
N ASP A 134 -3.31 -13.60 -1.83
CA ASP A 134 -3.85 -14.76 -1.11
C ASP A 134 -4.53 -15.73 -2.09
N PRO A 135 -3.93 -16.90 -2.38
CA PRO A 135 -4.52 -17.89 -3.27
C PRO A 135 -5.74 -18.60 -2.66
N SER A 136 -6.00 -18.45 -1.35
CA SER A 136 -7.15 -19.04 -0.67
C SER A 136 -8.41 -18.16 -0.71
N GLU A 137 -8.28 -16.93 -1.19
CA GLU A 137 -9.39 -15.99 -1.32
C GLU A 137 -10.43 -16.54 -2.34
N PRO A 138 -11.74 -16.51 -2.03
CA PRO A 138 -12.75 -17.20 -2.86
C PRO A 138 -12.83 -16.71 -4.31
N VAL A 139 -12.63 -15.41 -4.54
CA VAL A 139 -12.66 -14.84 -5.89
C VAL A 139 -11.42 -15.28 -6.67
N ALA A 140 -10.24 -15.25 -6.04
CA ALA A 140 -9.01 -15.78 -6.60
C ALA A 140 -9.14 -17.26 -7.00
N LEU A 141 -9.65 -18.11 -6.12
CA LEU A 141 -9.89 -19.55 -6.39
C LEU A 141 -10.84 -19.77 -7.57
N SER A 142 -11.83 -18.91 -7.74
CA SER A 142 -12.83 -19.05 -8.80
C SER A 142 -12.37 -18.49 -10.16
N LEU A 143 -11.53 -17.45 -10.18
CA LEU A 143 -11.21 -16.71 -11.39
C LEU A 143 -9.82 -17.02 -11.94
N LEU A 144 -8.89 -17.45 -11.09
CA LEU A 144 -7.50 -17.64 -11.49
C LEU A 144 -7.22 -19.11 -11.80
N SER A 145 -6.51 -19.34 -12.90
CA SER A 145 -5.87 -20.62 -13.12
C SER A 145 -4.62 -20.77 -12.23
N ASP A 146 -4.19 -22.01 -12.00
CA ASP A 146 -2.97 -22.31 -11.24
C ASP A 146 -1.74 -21.57 -11.81
N ALA A 147 -1.65 -21.45 -13.14
CA ALA A 147 -0.56 -20.74 -13.82
C ALA A 147 -0.56 -19.23 -13.50
N MET A 148 -1.74 -18.62 -13.37
CA MET A 148 -1.88 -17.21 -13.01
C MET A 148 -1.55 -17.00 -11.52
N ALA A 149 -2.01 -17.89 -10.66
CA ALA A 149 -1.67 -17.86 -9.23
C ALA A 149 -0.15 -18.02 -9.00
N GLU A 150 0.51 -18.89 -9.76
CA GLU A 150 1.96 -19.05 -9.72
C GLU A 150 2.69 -17.78 -10.19
N MET A 151 2.22 -17.16 -11.28
CA MET A 151 2.78 -15.89 -11.76
C MET A 151 2.66 -14.78 -10.71
N LEU A 152 1.51 -14.67 -10.03
CA LEU A 152 1.32 -13.68 -8.96
C LEU A 152 2.27 -13.91 -7.79
N ARG A 153 2.49 -15.16 -7.38
CA ARG A 153 3.48 -15.51 -6.35
C ARG A 153 4.91 -15.11 -6.75
N GLN A 154 5.30 -15.34 -8.00
CA GLN A 154 6.61 -14.90 -8.50
C GLN A 154 6.78 -13.38 -8.51
N ILE A 155 5.71 -12.65 -8.81
CA ILE A 155 5.70 -11.18 -8.79
C ILE A 155 5.74 -10.67 -7.34
N GLU A 156 5.04 -11.32 -6.41
CA GLU A 156 5.07 -10.99 -4.99
C GLU A 156 6.47 -11.20 -4.38
N ASP A 157 7.14 -12.30 -4.73
CA ASP A 157 8.51 -12.59 -4.30
C ASP A 157 9.54 -11.61 -4.87
N ALA A 158 9.30 -11.09 -6.08
CA ALA A 158 10.19 -10.14 -6.75
C ALA A 158 9.44 -8.97 -7.44
N PRO A 159 8.88 -8.01 -6.68
CA PRO A 159 8.01 -6.93 -7.20
C PRO A 159 8.73 -5.84 -7.99
N THR A 160 10.06 -5.91 -8.07
CA THR A 160 10.91 -5.01 -8.87
C THR A 160 11.59 -5.74 -10.03
N SER A 161 11.20 -6.99 -10.30
CA SER A 161 11.73 -7.77 -11.42
C SER A 161 11.21 -7.24 -12.76
N PRO A 162 11.88 -7.55 -13.89
CA PRO A 162 11.37 -7.19 -15.22
C PRO A 162 9.97 -7.73 -15.52
N LEU A 163 9.58 -8.87 -14.93
CA LEU A 163 8.23 -9.44 -15.06
C LEU A 163 7.15 -8.55 -14.44
N SER A 164 7.49 -7.86 -13.35
CA SER A 164 6.60 -6.97 -12.60
C SER A 164 6.42 -5.59 -13.26
N ASP A 165 7.29 -5.22 -14.20
CA ASP A 165 7.26 -3.89 -14.79
C ASP A 165 6.05 -3.74 -15.71
N GLY A 166 5.26 -2.68 -15.46
CA GLY A 166 3.98 -2.46 -16.13
C GLY A 166 2.92 -3.55 -15.86
N PHE A 167 3.16 -4.48 -14.94
CA PHE A 167 2.24 -5.58 -14.69
C PHE A 167 0.88 -5.10 -14.19
N SER A 168 -0.17 -5.57 -14.84
CA SER A 168 -1.54 -5.40 -14.39
C SER A 168 -2.44 -6.47 -15.00
N LEU A 169 -3.04 -7.27 -14.13
CA LEU A 169 -3.99 -8.32 -14.46
C LEU A 169 -5.39 -7.89 -14.04
N LEU A 170 -6.37 -8.10 -14.92
CA LEU A 170 -7.79 -7.98 -14.61
C LEU A 170 -8.49 -9.21 -15.15
N VAL A 171 -9.20 -9.91 -14.29
CA VAL A 171 -10.08 -11.03 -14.66
C VAL A 171 -11.48 -10.68 -14.18
N GLU A 172 -12.46 -10.85 -15.05
CA GLU A 172 -13.86 -10.62 -14.76
C GLU A 172 -14.68 -11.82 -15.25
N HIS A 173 -15.55 -12.33 -14.39
CA HIS A 173 -16.64 -13.20 -14.78
C HIS A 173 -17.95 -12.43 -14.64
N ARG A 174 -18.76 -12.46 -15.70
CA ARG A 174 -20.12 -11.92 -15.71
C ARG A 174 -21.09 -13.05 -16.01
N PHE A 175 -22.08 -13.20 -15.15
CA PHE A 175 -23.20 -14.11 -15.35
C PHE A 175 -24.44 -13.26 -15.60
N ASP A 176 -24.85 -13.17 -16.85
CA ASP A 176 -26.13 -12.55 -17.23
C ASP A 176 -27.24 -13.63 -17.16
N ALA A 177 -28.44 -13.29 -16.67
CA ALA A 177 -29.59 -14.20 -16.65
C ALA A 177 -30.37 -14.25 -17.98
#